data_AF-A0A821W3T8-F1
#
_entry.id   AF-A0A821W3T8-F1
#
_cell.length_a   1.000
_cell.length_b   1.000
_cell.length_c   1.000
_cell.angle_alpha   90.00
_cell.angle_beta   90.00
_cell.angle_gamma   90.00
#
_symmetry.space_group_name_H-M   'P 1'
#
loop_
_entity.id
_entity.type
_entity.pdbx_description
1 polymer ?
#
loop_
_entity_poly.entity_id
_entity_poly.type
_entity_poly.pdbx_seq_one_letter_code
_entity_poly.pdbx_strand_id
1 'polypeptide(L)'
;MGLIQAIVKSNDDNVRILIEELIEKRTNSSKLKIKLNSKCIEIPNTFNLYRSNIYHLKHPKWAIKKHAMIFRPDAKNWIESKRPLISKYSSYQILNSDHCSFQQEYIPPRTLSFTGERTTEVTAKKKYNTTPYFTVQPVTSADGHLLDKFLLILQEKENTFGKSVQKNLTVPSNVIVKATKSGKSSGERHHAFLYEVLRPLVAKKFLLFLDSWKTQADLTKFRAVFPNQDSQLLIFPEGSTDYIQPQDISLFRSRRFIHEKIERYIHINRIEMIISDRQYFINTHSVIHNQLSAPQFKNLIQNGFIQAGITNAAIGQIEKPKDVCFKFYDLYCSTNNGNERTLL
;
A
#
# COMPACT_ATOMS: atom_id res chain seq x y z
N MET A 1 5.88 17.05 -11.47
CA MET A 1 6.57 17.09 -10.16
C MET A 1 7.54 15.92 -10.13
N GLY A 2 8.85 16.20 -10.10
CA GLY A 2 9.88 15.17 -10.04
C GLY A 2 10.75 15.38 -8.80
N LEU A 3 10.88 14.36 -7.98
CA LEU A 3 11.83 14.36 -6.87
C LEU A 3 13.17 13.80 -7.38
N ILE A 4 14.27 14.53 -7.23
CA ILE A 4 15.62 13.98 -7.44
C ILE A 4 16.22 13.67 -6.07
N GLN A 5 16.54 12.40 -5.83
CA GLN A 5 17.38 11.99 -4.71
C GLN A 5 18.77 11.66 -5.24
N ALA A 6 19.75 12.52 -4.94
CA ALA A 6 21.14 12.26 -5.25
C ALA A 6 21.82 11.69 -3.99
N ILE A 7 22.30 10.45 -4.09
CA ILE A 7 23.09 9.82 -3.02
C ILE A 7 24.57 9.96 -3.35
N VAL A 8 25.33 10.61 -2.47
CA VAL A 8 26.78 10.76 -2.60
C VAL A 8 27.44 9.82 -1.59
N LYS A 9 28.18 8.83 -2.10
CA LYS A 9 29.03 7.97 -1.27
C LYS A 9 30.26 8.77 -0.84
N SER A 10 30.42 9.00 0.47
CA SER A 10 31.70 9.41 1.05
C SER A 10 32.52 8.15 1.36
N ASN A 11 33.85 8.27 1.30
CA ASN A 11 34.77 7.13 1.44
C ASN A 11 34.84 6.54 2.86
N ASP A 12 34.18 7.12 3.86
CA ASP A 12 34.21 6.64 5.25
C ASP A 12 32.79 6.55 5.84
N ASP A 13 32.18 5.35 5.85
CA ASP A 13 30.95 4.89 6.54
C ASP A 13 29.76 5.87 6.76
N ASN A 14 29.78 7.03 6.12
CA ASN A 14 28.85 8.12 6.25
C ASN A 14 28.34 8.45 4.85
N VAL A 15 27.03 8.51 4.69
CA VAL A 15 26.40 8.86 3.43
C VAL A 15 25.74 10.22 3.61
N ARG A 16 26.06 11.17 2.74
CA ARG A 16 25.31 12.42 2.65
C ARG A 16 24.25 12.24 1.58
N ILE A 17 22.98 12.31 2.00
CA ILE A 17 21.85 12.23 1.08
C ILE A 17 21.39 13.65 0.80
N LEU A 18 21.40 14.03 -0.48
CA LEU A 18 20.81 15.26 -0.97
C LEU A 18 19.42 14.91 -1.51
N ILE A 19 18.37 15.42 -0.87
CA ILE A 19 17.00 15.30 -1.39
C ILE A 19 16.62 16.66 -1.96
N GLU A 20 16.42 16.72 -3.28
CA GLU A 20 16.01 17.93 -3.99
C GLU A 20 14.64 17.71 -4.65
N GLU A 21 13.70 18.59 -4.36
CA GLU A 21 12.42 18.65 -5.05
C GLU A 21 12.55 19.64 -6.21
N LEU A 22 12.41 19.16 -7.46
CA LEU A 22 12.54 19.98 -8.66
C LEU A 22 11.17 20.20 -9.32
N ILE A 23 10.88 21.48 -9.59
CA ILE A 23 9.73 21.90 -10.38
C ILE A 23 10.25 22.32 -11.76
N GLU A 24 9.68 21.75 -12.81
CA GLU A 24 10.06 22.03 -14.20
C GLU A 24 9.73 23.48 -14.55
N LYS A 25 10.73 24.26 -14.97
CA LYS A 25 10.52 25.53 -15.67
C LYS A 25 11.62 25.73 -16.70
N ARG A 26 11.23 26.06 -17.94
CA ARG A 26 12.14 26.31 -19.05
C ARG A 26 12.71 27.73 -18.96
N THR A 27 14.00 27.87 -18.66
CA THR A 27 14.75 29.10 -18.94
C THR A 27 16.19 28.76 -19.37
N ASN A 28 16.67 29.45 -20.41
CA ASN A 28 17.79 29.03 -21.25
C ASN A 28 19.20 29.44 -20.77
N SER A 29 19.42 29.91 -19.54
CA SER A 29 20.70 30.58 -19.25
C SER A 29 21.13 30.58 -17.79
N SER A 30 21.50 29.41 -17.24
CA SER A 30 22.54 29.29 -16.18
C SER A 30 22.73 27.83 -15.76
N LYS A 31 23.96 27.30 -15.87
CA LYS A 31 24.35 25.95 -15.42
C LYS A 31 24.44 25.87 -13.90
N LEU A 32 23.69 24.95 -13.27
CA LEU A 32 23.86 24.64 -11.86
C LEU A 32 25.07 23.71 -11.68
N LYS A 33 26.11 24.22 -11.02
CA LYS A 33 27.34 23.48 -10.67
C LYS A 33 27.32 23.12 -9.19
N ILE A 34 27.26 21.83 -8.88
CA ILE A 34 27.34 21.36 -7.49
C ILE A 34 28.75 20.81 -7.26
N LYS A 35 29.50 21.43 -6.34
CA LYS A 35 30.86 21.01 -5.96
C LYS A 35 30.79 20.17 -4.69
N LEU A 36 31.16 18.90 -4.78
CA LEU A 36 31.13 17.95 -3.66
C LEU A 36 32.52 17.30 -3.54
N ASN A 37 33.23 17.66 -2.47
CA ASN A 37 34.65 17.33 -2.28
C ASN A 37 35.50 17.74 -3.51
N SER A 38 36.24 16.81 -4.11
CA SER A 38 37.10 17.06 -5.29
C SER A 38 36.39 16.89 -6.64
N LYS A 39 35.08 16.58 -6.68
CA LYS A 39 34.33 16.42 -7.94
C LYS A 39 33.26 17.51 -8.10
N CYS A 40 33.13 18.01 -9.32
CA CYS A 40 32.09 18.95 -9.74
C CYS A 40 31.11 18.20 -10.65
N ILE A 41 29.81 18.28 -10.35
CA ILE A 41 28.75 17.70 -11.18
C ILE A 41 27.94 18.86 -11.76
N GLU A 42 27.83 18.90 -13.09
CA GLU A 42 26.96 19.83 -13.83
C GLU A 42 25.61 19.15 -14.08
N ILE A 43 24.51 19.79 -13.64
CA ILE A 43 23.15 19.33 -13.95
C ILE A 43 22.62 20.13 -15.14
N PRO A 44 21.99 19.48 -16.16
CA PRO A 44 21.38 20.17 -17.30
C PRO A 44 20.26 21.14 -16.89
N ASN A 45 20.17 22.29 -17.58
CA ASN A 45 19.33 23.46 -17.25
C ASN A 45 17.82 23.31 -17.46
N THR A 46 17.23 22.21 -17.00
CA THR A 46 15.79 21.97 -17.14
C THR A 46 14.99 22.18 -15.84
N PHE A 47 15.66 22.55 -14.74
CA PHE A 47 15.05 22.58 -13.41
C PHE A 47 15.46 23.79 -12.58
N ASN A 48 14.51 24.38 -11.85
CA ASN A 48 14.78 25.36 -10.79
C ASN A 48 14.75 24.70 -9.41
N LEU A 49 15.67 25.11 -8.54
CA LEU A 49 15.87 24.60 -7.18
C LEU A 49 14.85 25.25 -6.22
N TYR A 50 13.96 24.47 -5.59
CA TYR A 50 12.94 25.00 -4.67
C TYR A 50 13.26 24.75 -3.20
N ARG A 51 13.94 23.63 -2.87
CA ARG A 51 14.34 23.31 -1.49
C ARG A 51 15.48 22.29 -1.49
N SER A 52 16.51 22.53 -0.68
CA SER A 52 17.56 21.55 -0.39
C SER A 52 17.55 21.23 1.11
N ASN A 53 17.39 19.95 1.45
CA ASN A 53 17.65 19.45 2.79
C ASN A 53 18.83 18.48 2.71
N ILE A 54 19.92 18.79 3.43
CA ILE A 54 21.09 17.93 3.54
C ILE A 54 20.93 17.11 4.83
N TYR A 55 20.76 15.80 4.70
CA TYR A 55 20.74 14.92 5.87
C TYR A 55 22.08 14.20 5.99
N HIS A 56 22.69 14.31 7.17
CA HIS A 56 23.80 13.46 7.59
C HIS A 56 23.22 12.19 8.21
N LEU A 57 23.27 11.07 7.49
CA LEU A 57 22.73 9.80 7.98
C LEU A 57 23.84 8.75 8.07
N LYS A 58 24.09 8.24 9.28
CA LYS A 58 24.82 7.00 9.52
C LYS A 58 23.84 5.84 9.32
N HIS A 59 23.77 5.29 8.11
CA HIS A 59 22.92 4.13 7.84
C HIS A 59 23.69 2.98 7.17
N PRO A 60 23.33 1.73 7.47
CA PRO A 60 23.93 0.54 6.85
C PRO A 60 23.66 0.49 5.33
N LYS A 61 24.60 -0.10 4.58
CA LYS A 61 24.63 -0.15 3.10
C LYS A 61 23.32 -0.59 2.42
N TRP A 62 22.47 -1.35 3.09
CA TRP A 62 21.17 -1.80 2.55
C TRP A 62 20.11 -0.68 2.48
N ALA A 63 20.16 0.31 3.38
CA ALA A 63 19.23 1.43 3.37
C ALA A 63 19.50 2.39 2.19
N ILE A 64 20.77 2.48 1.77
CA ILE A 64 21.22 3.24 0.61
C ILE A 64 20.59 2.69 -0.68
N LYS A 65 20.52 1.36 -0.84
CA LYS A 65 19.84 0.73 -1.99
C LYS A 65 18.34 1.02 -2.05
N LYS A 66 17.70 1.22 -0.89
CA LYS A 66 16.25 1.51 -0.78
C LYS A 66 15.91 2.97 -1.11
N HIS A 67 16.83 3.90 -0.87
CA HIS A 67 16.61 5.36 -1.06
C HIS A 67 17.39 5.94 -2.24
N ALA A 68 18.21 5.15 -2.94
CA ALA A 68 18.79 5.53 -4.23
C ALA A 68 17.70 5.46 -5.30
N MET A 69 16.76 6.40 -5.27
CA MET A 69 15.75 6.54 -6.31
C MET A 69 16.42 7.08 -7.57
N ILE A 70 16.91 6.16 -8.41
CA ILE A 70 17.04 6.44 -9.83
C ILE A 70 15.61 6.72 -10.30
N PHE A 71 15.33 7.96 -10.67
CA PHE A 71 14.19 8.33 -11.48
C PHE A 71 14.12 7.31 -12.62
N ARG A 72 13.11 6.44 -12.65
CA ARG A 72 12.93 5.48 -13.76
C ARG A 72 11.79 5.96 -14.66
N PRO A 73 12.08 6.81 -15.67
CA PRO A 73 11.25 6.96 -16.87
C PRO A 73 10.77 5.60 -17.42
N ASP A 74 11.50 4.52 -17.14
CA ASP A 74 11.21 3.15 -17.54
C ASP A 74 9.85 2.62 -17.07
N ALA A 75 9.30 3.04 -15.92
CA ALA A 75 8.03 2.49 -15.43
C ALA A 75 6.84 2.87 -16.33
N LYS A 76 6.75 4.15 -16.70
CA LYS A 76 5.71 4.64 -17.63
C LYS A 76 5.97 4.16 -19.05
N ASN A 77 7.22 4.18 -19.50
CA ASN A 77 7.60 3.65 -20.81
C ASN A 77 7.27 2.15 -20.92
N TRP A 78 7.44 1.39 -19.82
CA TRP A 78 7.05 -0.01 -19.76
C TRP A 78 5.54 -0.17 -19.92
N ILE A 79 4.72 0.59 -19.20
CA ILE A 79 3.25 0.57 -19.38
C ILE A 79 2.89 0.89 -20.82
N GLU A 80 3.50 1.91 -21.40
CA GLU A 80 3.23 2.32 -22.77
C GLU A 80 3.60 1.21 -23.77
N SER A 81 4.73 0.51 -23.54
CA SER A 81 5.10 -0.68 -24.32
C SER A 81 4.08 -1.83 -24.24
N LYS A 82 3.25 -1.87 -23.19
CA LYS A 82 2.20 -2.89 -23.00
C LYS A 82 0.84 -2.46 -23.55
N ARG A 83 0.66 -1.23 -24.03
CA ARG A 83 -0.61 -0.74 -24.60
C ARG A 83 -1.23 -1.64 -25.67
N PRO A 84 -0.47 -2.21 -26.63
CA PRO A 84 -1.04 -3.12 -27.63
C PRO A 84 -1.65 -4.38 -27.02
N LEU A 85 -1.16 -4.81 -25.86
CA LEU A 85 -1.75 -5.94 -25.13
C LEU A 85 -2.94 -5.48 -24.27
N ILE A 86 -2.79 -4.39 -23.53
CA ILE A 86 -3.82 -3.84 -22.64
C ILE A 86 -5.11 -3.54 -23.42
N SER A 87 -4.99 -2.96 -24.62
CA SER A 87 -6.12 -2.63 -25.50
C SER A 87 -6.96 -3.82 -25.96
N LYS A 88 -6.48 -5.07 -25.80
CA LYS A 88 -7.24 -6.28 -26.12
C LYS A 88 -8.25 -6.67 -25.04
N TYR A 89 -8.26 -5.97 -23.91
CA TYR A 89 -9.08 -6.25 -22.73
C TYR A 89 -9.98 -5.04 -22.42
N SER A 90 -11.22 -5.30 -22.03
CA SER A 90 -12.09 -4.28 -21.45
C SER A 90 -11.64 -3.90 -20.04
N SER A 91 -12.02 -2.72 -19.55
CA SER A 91 -11.57 -2.23 -18.22
C SER A 91 -11.95 -3.17 -17.06
N TYR A 92 -13.08 -3.86 -17.14
CA TYR A 92 -13.47 -4.87 -16.13
C TYR A 92 -12.55 -6.11 -16.16
N GLN A 93 -11.99 -6.44 -17.33
CA GLN A 93 -11.08 -7.57 -17.51
C GLN A 93 -9.63 -7.25 -17.15
N ILE A 94 -9.29 -5.98 -16.92
CA ILE A 94 -7.97 -5.56 -16.49
C ILE A 94 -7.96 -5.52 -14.97
N LEU A 95 -7.18 -6.41 -14.36
CA LEU A 95 -7.16 -6.67 -12.92
C LEU A 95 -5.81 -6.31 -12.32
N ASN A 96 -5.82 -5.94 -11.06
CA ASN A 96 -4.63 -5.73 -10.24
C ASN A 96 -4.82 -6.31 -8.85
N SER A 97 -3.74 -6.84 -8.27
CA SER A 97 -3.71 -7.38 -6.92
C SER A 97 -2.32 -7.17 -6.31
N ASP A 98 -2.29 -6.85 -5.02
CA ASP A 98 -1.08 -6.72 -4.23
C ASP A 98 -1.34 -7.05 -2.76
N HIS A 99 -0.28 -7.22 -1.99
CA HIS A 99 -0.32 -7.45 -0.55
C HIS A 99 -0.26 -6.13 0.22
N CYS A 100 -1.21 -5.93 1.13
CA CYS A 100 -1.13 -4.89 2.15
C CYS A 100 -1.02 -5.53 3.54
N SER A 101 0.08 -5.23 4.23
CA SER A 101 0.34 -5.77 5.56
C SER A 101 -0.15 -4.80 6.65
N PHE A 102 -0.66 -5.35 7.76
CA PHE A 102 -1.23 -4.62 8.90
C PHE A 102 -0.59 -5.04 10.22
N GLN A 103 -0.62 -4.17 11.22
CA GLN A 103 -0.25 -4.49 12.60
C GLN A 103 -1.38 -5.22 13.32
N GLN A 104 -1.05 -6.10 14.26
CA GLN A 104 -2.05 -6.79 15.10
C GLN A 104 -2.73 -5.85 16.10
N GLU A 105 -2.04 -4.77 16.47
CA GLU A 105 -2.55 -3.70 17.31
C GLU A 105 -2.05 -2.39 16.72
N TYR A 106 -2.96 -1.53 16.26
CA TYR A 106 -2.61 -0.22 15.76
C TYR A 106 -2.23 0.70 16.93
N ILE A 107 -0.99 1.18 16.90
CA ILE A 107 -0.53 2.22 17.81
C ILE A 107 -0.37 3.49 17.00
N PRO A 108 -1.09 4.58 17.34
CA PRO A 108 -0.96 5.82 16.60
C PRO A 108 0.47 6.36 16.73
N PRO A 109 1.10 6.79 15.62
CA PRO A 109 2.46 7.33 15.66
C PRO A 109 2.53 8.71 16.31
N ARG A 110 1.37 9.31 16.61
CA ARG A 110 1.23 10.59 17.31
C ARG A 110 0.38 10.36 18.54
N THR A 111 0.88 10.85 19.66
CA THR A 111 0.18 10.88 20.94
C THR A 111 0.31 12.28 21.55
N LEU A 112 -0.55 12.62 22.49
CA LEU A 112 -0.40 13.85 23.27
C LEU A 112 0.73 13.64 24.28
N SER A 113 1.66 14.58 24.32
CA SER A 113 2.81 14.60 25.23
C SER A 113 3.13 16.03 25.64
N PHE A 114 4.01 16.21 26.62
CA PHE A 114 4.47 17.53 27.02
C PHE A 114 5.43 18.11 25.97
N THR A 115 5.36 19.44 25.79
CA THR A 115 6.25 20.15 24.87
C THR A 115 7.69 20.02 25.37
N GLY A 116 8.60 19.59 24.49
CA GLY A 116 10.02 19.41 24.80
C GLY A 116 10.43 17.97 25.18
N GLU A 117 9.47 17.04 25.31
CA GLU A 117 9.80 15.63 25.54
C GLU A 117 10.42 14.98 24.30
N ARG A 118 11.53 14.26 24.51
CA ARG A 118 12.23 13.51 23.45
C ARG A 118 11.57 12.16 23.14
N THR A 119 10.87 11.59 24.11
CA THR A 119 10.26 10.26 24.04
C THR A 119 8.95 10.27 24.80
N THR A 120 7.90 9.68 24.21
CA THR A 120 6.62 9.47 24.87
C THR A 120 6.37 7.98 25.03
N GLU A 121 6.01 7.57 26.24
CA GLU A 121 5.61 6.20 26.51
C GLU A 121 4.16 5.96 26.06
N VAL A 122 3.93 4.83 25.39
CA VAL A 122 2.60 4.42 24.96
C VAL A 122 2.32 3.01 25.49
N THR A 123 1.11 2.80 25.98
CA THR A 123 0.68 1.48 26.44
C THR A 123 0.19 0.66 25.24
N ALA A 124 0.70 -0.56 25.13
CA ALA A 124 0.23 -1.59 24.21
C ALA A 124 -0.08 -2.85 25.02
N LYS A 125 -1.05 -3.66 24.59
CA LYS A 125 -1.37 -4.91 25.31
C LYS A 125 -0.15 -5.85 25.36
N LYS A 126 0.61 -5.95 24.26
CA LYS A 126 1.89 -6.67 24.21
C LYS A 126 2.84 -5.99 23.22
N LYS A 127 4.12 -5.87 23.59
CA LYS A 127 5.19 -5.36 22.69
C LYS A 127 5.26 -6.12 21.36
N TYR A 128 4.94 -7.41 21.34
CA TYR A 128 4.94 -8.21 20.13
C TYR A 128 3.77 -7.89 19.19
N ASN A 129 2.64 -7.38 19.69
CA ASN A 129 1.48 -7.01 18.86
C ASN A 129 1.74 -5.73 18.02
N THR A 130 2.75 -4.95 18.43
CA THR A 130 3.19 -3.73 17.72
C THR A 130 4.09 -4.06 16.54
N THR A 131 4.56 -5.32 16.48
CA THR A 131 5.43 -5.88 15.43
C THR A 131 4.59 -6.85 14.60
N PRO A 132 4.73 -6.88 13.28
CA PRO A 132 3.56 -7.24 12.49
C PRO A 132 3.84 -8.55 11.72
N TYR A 133 2.92 -9.21 11.02
CA TYR A 133 1.92 -8.62 10.15
C TYR A 133 0.92 -9.70 9.73
N PHE A 134 -0.38 -9.46 9.86
CA PHE A 134 -1.29 -10.18 8.97
C PHE A 134 -1.33 -9.42 7.63
N THR A 135 -1.63 -10.13 6.56
CA THR A 135 -1.59 -9.59 5.19
C THR A 135 -2.92 -9.74 4.51
N VAL A 136 -3.36 -8.70 3.81
CA VAL A 136 -4.59 -8.65 3.03
C VAL A 136 -4.22 -8.52 1.56
N GLN A 137 -4.82 -9.32 0.69
CA GLN A 137 -4.61 -9.24 -0.75
C GLN A 137 -5.96 -9.22 -1.48
N PRO A 138 -6.49 -8.01 -1.78
CA PRO A 138 -7.70 -7.84 -2.59
C PRO A 138 -7.41 -7.88 -4.08
N VAL A 139 -8.46 -8.02 -4.90
CA VAL A 139 -8.37 -7.87 -6.36
C VAL A 139 -9.26 -6.71 -6.78
N THR A 140 -8.73 -5.83 -7.63
CA THR A 140 -9.47 -4.71 -8.20
C THR A 140 -9.44 -4.74 -9.72
N SER A 141 -10.49 -4.27 -10.37
CA SER A 141 -10.55 -4.07 -11.81
C SER A 141 -10.34 -2.61 -12.21
N ALA A 142 -9.88 -2.37 -13.43
CA ALA A 142 -9.61 -1.03 -13.94
C ALA A 142 -10.87 -0.20 -14.17
N ASP A 143 -12.04 -0.84 -14.26
CA ASP A 143 -13.33 -0.16 -14.23
C ASP A 143 -13.82 0.18 -12.81
N GLY A 144 -13.00 -0.06 -11.77
CA GLY A 144 -13.25 0.47 -10.43
C GLY A 144 -13.89 -0.49 -9.44
N HIS A 145 -14.07 -1.76 -9.79
CA HIS A 145 -14.65 -2.71 -8.85
C HIS A 145 -13.57 -3.31 -7.94
N LEU A 146 -13.90 -3.43 -6.65
CA LEU A 146 -13.22 -4.30 -5.72
C LEU A 146 -13.95 -5.65 -5.75
N LEU A 147 -13.29 -6.69 -6.26
CA LEU A 147 -13.93 -7.98 -6.49
C LEU A 147 -14.21 -8.69 -5.15
N ASP A 148 -15.31 -9.43 -5.11
CA ASP A 148 -16.00 -9.89 -3.90
C ASP A 148 -15.17 -10.68 -2.88
N LYS A 149 -14.06 -11.33 -3.28
CA LYS A 149 -13.21 -12.10 -2.37
C LYS A 149 -11.80 -11.53 -2.28
N PHE A 150 -11.22 -11.67 -1.10
CA PHE A 150 -9.80 -11.36 -0.86
C PHE A 150 -9.12 -12.43 -0.01
N LEU A 151 -7.79 -12.51 -0.11
CA LEU A 151 -6.98 -13.36 0.75
C LEU A 151 -6.60 -12.60 2.04
N LEU A 152 -6.80 -13.25 3.18
CA LEU A 152 -6.28 -12.83 4.48
C LEU A 152 -5.29 -13.87 5.00
N ILE A 153 -4.06 -13.45 5.28
CA ILE A 153 -3.01 -14.32 5.81
C ILE A 153 -2.73 -13.91 7.24
N LEU A 154 -3.10 -14.78 8.18
CA LEU A 154 -2.85 -14.59 9.61
C LEU A 154 -1.52 -15.19 10.01
N GLN A 155 -0.93 -14.64 11.06
CA GLN A 155 0.28 -15.20 11.66
C GLN A 155 -0.07 -16.32 12.63
N GLU A 156 0.54 -17.48 12.46
CA GLU A 156 0.38 -18.66 13.33
C GLU A 156 1.73 -19.23 13.76
N LYS A 157 1.74 -20.06 14.81
CA LYS A 157 2.98 -20.76 15.22
C LYS A 157 3.49 -21.70 14.13
N GLU A 158 2.56 -22.35 13.44
CA GLU A 158 2.81 -23.19 12.28
C GLU A 158 2.30 -22.53 11.00
N ASN A 159 2.54 -23.13 9.84
CA ASN A 159 1.95 -22.63 8.59
C ASN A 159 0.46 -22.98 8.46
N THR A 160 -0.22 -23.40 9.53
CA THR A 160 -1.64 -23.81 9.53
C THR A 160 -2.32 -23.39 10.82
N PHE A 161 -3.65 -23.33 10.79
CA PHE A 161 -4.44 -23.21 12.01
C PHE A 161 -4.45 -24.53 12.77
N GLY A 162 -4.38 -24.48 14.10
CA GLY A 162 -4.64 -25.65 14.92
C GLY A 162 -6.09 -26.13 14.77
N LYS A 163 -6.34 -27.43 14.98
CA LYS A 163 -7.67 -28.04 14.78
C LYS A 163 -8.81 -27.32 15.52
N SER A 164 -8.57 -26.91 16.77
CA SER A 164 -9.54 -26.17 17.56
C SER A 164 -9.84 -24.79 16.97
N VAL A 165 -8.80 -24.06 16.55
CA VAL A 165 -8.94 -22.76 15.89
C VAL A 165 -9.75 -22.92 14.61
N GLN A 166 -9.42 -23.89 13.76
CA GLN A 166 -10.14 -24.13 12.51
C GLN A 166 -11.63 -24.46 12.73
N LYS A 167 -11.97 -25.18 13.81
CA LYS A 167 -13.36 -25.52 14.14
C LYS A 167 -14.17 -24.31 14.62
N ASN A 168 -13.51 -23.36 15.32
CA ASN A 168 -14.17 -22.24 15.98
C ASN A 168 -14.13 -20.93 15.17
N LEU A 169 -13.30 -20.85 14.14
CA LEU A 169 -13.22 -19.68 13.26
C LEU A 169 -14.50 -19.55 12.42
N THR A 170 -15.16 -18.40 12.53
CA THR A 170 -16.26 -18.03 11.62
C THR A 170 -15.68 -17.18 10.50
N VAL A 171 -15.74 -17.67 9.26
CA VAL A 171 -15.15 -16.98 8.11
C VAL A 171 -16.27 -16.48 7.19
N PRO A 172 -16.42 -15.15 7.01
CA PRO A 172 -17.36 -14.59 6.05
C PRO A 172 -17.04 -15.02 4.61
N SER A 173 -18.05 -15.12 3.75
CA SER A 173 -17.92 -15.66 2.39
C SER A 173 -17.00 -14.85 1.47
N ASN A 174 -16.77 -13.57 1.79
CA ASN A 174 -15.85 -12.67 1.09
C ASN A 174 -14.38 -12.80 1.52
N VAL A 175 -14.06 -13.67 2.49
CA VAL A 175 -12.70 -13.85 2.99
C VAL A 175 -12.21 -15.26 2.74
N ILE A 176 -11.06 -15.39 2.09
CA ILE A 176 -10.27 -16.63 2.12
C ILE A 176 -9.18 -16.46 3.17
N VAL A 177 -9.27 -17.20 4.26
CA VAL A 177 -8.32 -17.09 5.37
C VAL A 177 -7.26 -18.19 5.29
N LYS A 178 -6.00 -17.81 5.40
CA LYS A 178 -4.84 -18.71 5.45
C LYS A 178 -3.90 -18.32 6.59
N ALA A 179 -2.95 -19.18 6.91
CA ALA A 179 -2.00 -19.00 8.00
C ALA A 179 -0.55 -19.14 7.54
N THR A 180 0.38 -18.34 8.07
CA THR A 180 1.83 -18.58 7.91
C THR A 180 2.57 -18.21 9.20
N LYS A 181 3.80 -18.72 9.36
CA LYS A 181 4.65 -18.36 10.53
C LYS A 181 4.91 -16.86 10.68
N SER A 182 4.93 -16.14 9.56
CA SER A 182 5.23 -14.70 9.50
C SER A 182 3.99 -13.83 9.28
N GLY A 183 2.83 -14.43 9.00
CA GLY A 183 1.63 -13.74 8.49
C GLY A 183 1.82 -13.05 7.12
N LYS A 184 2.93 -13.34 6.44
CA LYS A 184 3.22 -12.89 5.07
C LYS A 184 2.88 -13.99 4.06
N SER A 185 2.79 -13.59 2.80
CA SER A 185 2.58 -14.50 1.67
C SER A 185 3.76 -15.44 1.44
N SER A 186 3.49 -16.58 0.81
CA SER A 186 4.45 -17.62 0.44
C SER A 186 4.05 -18.24 -0.91
N GLY A 187 4.90 -19.12 -1.46
CA GLY A 187 4.61 -19.90 -2.68
C GLY A 187 3.23 -20.57 -2.67
N GLU A 188 2.94 -21.29 -1.60
CA GLU A 188 1.67 -22.00 -1.40
C GLU A 188 0.49 -21.04 -1.23
N ARG A 189 0.72 -19.91 -0.54
CA ARG A 189 -0.33 -18.90 -0.33
C ARG A 189 -0.66 -18.15 -1.61
N HIS A 190 0.32 -17.93 -2.47
CA HIS A 190 0.06 -17.39 -3.79
C HIS A 190 -0.74 -18.37 -4.66
N HIS A 191 -0.47 -19.68 -4.57
CA HIS A 191 -1.32 -20.67 -5.24
C HIS A 191 -2.77 -20.64 -4.72
N ALA A 192 -2.96 -20.55 -3.40
CA ALA A 192 -4.28 -20.39 -2.80
C ALA A 192 -4.97 -19.09 -3.26
N PHE A 193 -4.24 -17.98 -3.41
CA PHE A 193 -4.77 -16.75 -4.01
C PHE A 193 -5.28 -16.99 -5.43
N LEU A 194 -4.47 -17.60 -6.31
CA LEU A 194 -4.88 -17.84 -7.69
C LEU A 194 -6.10 -18.78 -7.77
N TYR A 195 -6.10 -19.86 -6.99
CA TYR A 195 -7.10 -20.92 -7.10
C TYR A 195 -8.41 -20.62 -6.34
N GLU A 196 -8.33 -20.10 -5.12
CA GLU A 196 -9.48 -19.95 -4.22
C GLU A 196 -10.05 -18.53 -4.24
N VAL A 197 -9.22 -17.52 -4.53
CA VAL A 197 -9.66 -16.11 -4.63
C VAL A 197 -9.90 -15.72 -6.08
N LEU A 198 -8.87 -15.74 -6.92
CA LEU A 198 -8.96 -15.15 -8.25
C LEU A 198 -9.83 -15.99 -9.19
N ARG A 199 -9.58 -17.31 -9.28
CA ARG A 199 -10.26 -18.18 -10.25
C ARG A 199 -11.80 -18.14 -10.18
N PRO A 200 -12.44 -18.11 -9.00
CA PRO A 200 -13.90 -17.96 -8.90
C PRO A 200 -14.43 -16.59 -9.33
N LEU A 201 -13.59 -15.55 -9.36
CA LEU A 201 -14.01 -14.16 -9.59
C LEU A 201 -13.82 -13.67 -11.02
N VAL A 202 -13.09 -14.42 -11.85
CA VAL A 202 -12.65 -13.93 -13.17
C VAL A 202 -13.33 -14.67 -14.32
N ALA A 203 -13.60 -13.93 -15.39
CA ALA A 203 -14.04 -14.51 -16.66
C ALA A 203 -12.92 -15.34 -17.32
N LYS A 204 -13.24 -16.04 -18.42
CA LYS A 204 -12.25 -16.83 -19.20
C LYS A 204 -11.10 -15.99 -19.78
N LYS A 205 -11.30 -14.68 -19.94
CA LYS A 205 -10.38 -13.70 -20.52
C LYS A 205 -10.18 -12.53 -19.56
N PHE A 206 -8.95 -12.34 -19.08
CA PHE A 206 -8.56 -11.22 -18.21
C PHE A 206 -7.06 -10.95 -18.32
N LEU A 207 -6.64 -9.77 -17.89
CA LEU A 207 -5.25 -9.34 -17.80
C LEU A 207 -4.95 -9.00 -16.35
N LEU A 208 -4.08 -9.76 -15.69
CA LEU A 208 -3.72 -9.55 -14.29
C LEU A 208 -2.36 -8.85 -14.19
N PHE A 209 -2.29 -7.75 -13.45
CA PHE A 209 -1.07 -7.07 -13.05
C PHE A 209 -0.67 -7.45 -11.63
N LEU A 210 0.56 -7.92 -11.44
CA LEU A 210 1.17 -8.28 -10.15
C LEU A 210 2.55 -7.64 -9.96
N ASP A 211 3.05 -7.67 -8.73
CA ASP A 211 4.41 -7.21 -8.42
C ASP A 211 5.49 -8.15 -8.98
N SER A 212 6.74 -7.70 -8.96
CA SER A 212 7.90 -8.47 -9.42
C SER A 212 8.41 -9.49 -8.39
N TRP A 213 7.65 -9.79 -7.33
CA TRP A 213 8.11 -10.76 -6.35
C TRP A 213 8.16 -12.14 -7.00
N LYS A 214 9.31 -12.83 -6.87
CA LYS A 214 9.61 -14.11 -7.56
C LYS A 214 8.49 -15.14 -7.50
N THR A 215 7.73 -15.18 -6.41
CA THR A 215 6.59 -16.10 -6.27
C THR A 215 5.37 -15.70 -7.09
N GLN A 216 5.06 -14.41 -7.18
CA GLN A 216 3.96 -13.89 -8.01
C GLN A 216 4.31 -13.90 -9.51
N ALA A 217 5.59 -13.73 -9.83
CA ALA A 217 6.10 -13.76 -11.20
C ALA A 217 6.18 -15.18 -11.83
N ASP A 218 5.72 -16.22 -11.13
CA ASP A 218 5.77 -17.60 -11.58
C ASP A 218 4.67 -17.90 -12.62
N LEU A 219 5.01 -17.70 -13.89
CA LEU A 219 4.09 -17.93 -15.00
C LEU A 219 3.65 -19.40 -15.10
N THR A 220 4.48 -20.36 -14.68
CA THR A 220 4.12 -21.78 -14.69
C THR A 220 2.98 -22.05 -13.72
N LYS A 221 3.02 -21.49 -12.50
CA LYS A 221 1.92 -21.60 -11.54
C LYS A 221 0.67 -20.88 -12.01
N PHE A 222 0.82 -19.71 -12.63
CA PHE A 222 -0.31 -19.00 -13.22
C PHE A 222 -1.00 -19.86 -14.28
N ARG A 223 -0.22 -20.45 -15.20
CA ARG A 223 -0.74 -21.30 -16.29
C ARG A 223 -1.33 -22.62 -15.81
N ALA A 224 -0.84 -23.18 -14.70
CA ALA A 224 -1.44 -24.35 -14.07
C ALA A 224 -2.88 -24.08 -13.58
N VAL A 225 -3.17 -22.85 -13.13
CA VAL A 225 -4.52 -22.46 -12.68
C VAL A 225 -5.36 -21.90 -13.84
N PHE A 226 -4.73 -21.15 -14.74
CA PHE A 226 -5.34 -20.48 -15.89
C PHE A 226 -4.69 -20.95 -17.20
N PRO A 227 -5.05 -22.16 -17.70
CA PRO A 227 -4.45 -22.72 -18.91
C PRO A 227 -4.88 -21.98 -20.18
N ASN A 228 -5.98 -21.20 -20.14
CA ASN A 228 -6.43 -20.42 -21.29
C ASN A 228 -5.43 -19.31 -21.66
N GLN A 229 -5.07 -19.23 -22.94
CA GLN A 229 -4.20 -18.19 -23.49
C GLN A 229 -4.84 -16.80 -23.48
N ASP A 230 -6.18 -16.68 -23.37
CA ASP A 230 -6.81 -15.35 -23.27
C ASP A 230 -6.56 -14.69 -21.91
N SER A 231 -6.22 -15.47 -20.88
CA SER A 231 -5.83 -14.96 -19.58
C SER A 231 -4.33 -14.65 -19.58
N GLN A 232 -3.93 -13.44 -19.23
CA GLN A 232 -2.53 -13.00 -19.29
C GLN A 232 -2.08 -12.43 -17.96
N LEU A 233 -0.81 -12.65 -17.64
CA LEU A 233 -0.13 -12.14 -16.46
C LEU A 233 0.93 -11.11 -16.90
N LEU A 234 0.85 -9.91 -16.34
CA LEU A 234 1.85 -8.86 -16.47
C LEU A 234 2.48 -8.59 -15.11
N ILE A 235 3.81 -8.60 -15.11
CA ILE A 235 4.63 -8.36 -13.92
C ILE A 235 5.24 -6.98 -14.04
N PHE A 236 4.96 -6.12 -13.07
CA PHE A 236 5.57 -4.80 -13.02
C PHE A 236 7.10 -4.91 -12.93
N PRO A 237 7.85 -3.97 -13.52
CA PRO A 237 9.30 -3.94 -13.36
C PRO A 237 9.73 -3.81 -11.89
N GLU A 238 10.82 -4.47 -11.50
CA GLU A 238 11.36 -4.35 -10.14
C GLU A 238 11.63 -2.88 -9.77
N GLY A 239 11.16 -2.48 -8.58
CA GLY A 239 11.33 -1.13 -8.05
C GLY A 239 10.38 -0.08 -8.64
N SER A 240 9.33 -0.49 -9.36
CA SER A 240 8.33 0.43 -9.92
C SER A 240 7.02 0.53 -9.12
N THR A 241 6.84 -0.32 -8.11
CA THR A 241 5.59 -0.46 -7.34
C THR A 241 5.06 0.89 -6.84
N ASP A 242 5.91 1.71 -6.22
CA ASP A 242 5.54 3.01 -5.65
C ASP A 242 4.90 3.99 -6.67
N TYR A 243 5.09 3.75 -7.98
CA TYR A 243 4.65 4.64 -9.05
C TYR A 243 3.51 4.10 -9.91
N ILE A 244 3.48 2.78 -10.14
CA ILE A 244 2.59 2.16 -11.13
C ILE A 244 1.73 1.03 -10.55
N GLN A 245 1.75 0.81 -9.23
CA GLN A 245 0.88 -0.17 -8.58
C GLN A 245 -0.47 0.47 -8.16
N PRO A 246 -1.60 0.16 -8.84
CA PRO A 246 -2.88 0.81 -8.58
C PRO A 246 -3.35 0.72 -7.12
N GLN A 247 -3.15 -0.42 -6.47
CA GLN A 247 -3.60 -0.61 -5.09
C GLN A 247 -2.83 0.26 -4.07
N ASP A 248 -1.52 0.44 -4.24
CA ASP A 248 -0.70 1.32 -3.39
C ASP A 248 -1.02 2.81 -3.61
N ILE A 249 -1.27 3.19 -4.86
CA ILE A 249 -1.59 4.56 -5.24
C ILE A 249 -2.90 5.01 -4.59
N SER A 250 -3.92 4.14 -4.55
CA SER A 250 -5.28 4.50 -4.15
C SER A 250 -5.87 3.63 -3.04
N LEU A 251 -6.15 2.36 -3.30
CA LEU A 251 -6.99 1.51 -2.43
C LEU A 251 -6.43 1.34 -1.01
N PHE A 252 -5.13 1.05 -0.87
CA PHE A 252 -4.54 0.70 0.42
C PHE A 252 -4.49 1.86 1.39
N ARG A 253 -4.36 3.10 0.89
CA ARG A 253 -4.45 4.30 1.73
C ARG A 253 -5.82 4.39 2.39
N SER A 254 -6.88 4.17 1.61
CA SER A 254 -8.27 4.14 2.07
C SER A 254 -8.53 2.98 3.03
N ARG A 255 -8.04 1.78 2.72
CA ARG A 255 -8.18 0.61 3.60
C ARG A 255 -7.50 0.82 4.96
N ARG A 256 -6.26 1.33 4.98
CA ARG A 256 -5.53 1.66 6.21
C ARG A 256 -6.27 2.73 7.01
N PHE A 257 -6.72 3.79 6.34
CA PHE A 257 -7.48 4.85 7.01
C PHE A 257 -8.73 4.33 7.74
N ILE A 258 -9.54 3.48 7.10
CA ILE A 258 -10.74 2.90 7.73
C ILE A 258 -10.34 2.01 8.92
N HIS A 259 -9.35 1.14 8.74
CA HIS A 259 -8.84 0.26 9.81
C HIS A 259 -8.40 1.08 11.03
N GLU A 260 -7.57 2.09 10.84
CA GLU A 260 -7.10 2.99 11.90
C GLU A 260 -8.24 3.70 12.61
N LYS A 261 -9.29 4.11 11.88
CA LYS A 261 -10.46 4.76 12.47
C LYS A 261 -11.28 3.81 13.33
N ILE A 262 -11.49 2.57 12.89
CA ILE A 262 -12.16 1.53 13.67
C ILE A 262 -11.37 1.28 14.97
N GLU A 263 -10.06 1.03 14.86
CA GLU A 263 -9.21 0.77 16.03
C GLU A 263 -9.25 1.95 17.01
N ARG A 264 -9.10 3.19 16.53
CA ARG A 264 -9.17 4.38 17.39
C ARG A 264 -10.50 4.50 18.10
N TYR A 265 -11.61 4.24 17.42
CA TYR A 265 -12.94 4.29 18.03
C TYR A 265 -13.07 3.28 19.18
N ILE A 266 -12.56 2.07 19.01
CA ILE A 266 -12.53 1.02 20.05
C ILE A 266 -11.74 1.49 21.27
N HIS A 267 -10.57 2.07 21.06
CA HIS A 267 -9.71 2.55 22.15
C HIS A 267 -10.31 3.74 22.90
N ILE A 268 -10.81 4.75 22.17
CA ILE A 268 -11.42 5.97 22.73
C ILE A 268 -12.63 5.60 23.61
N ASN A 269 -13.52 4.77 23.08
CA ASN A 269 -14.75 4.39 23.78
C ASN A 269 -14.56 3.23 24.77
N ARG A 270 -13.31 2.77 24.97
CA ARG A 270 -12.96 1.66 25.87
C ARG A 270 -13.84 0.42 25.64
N ILE A 271 -14.14 0.12 24.38
CA ILE A 271 -14.96 -1.03 24.02
C ILE A 271 -14.20 -2.30 24.42
N GLU A 272 -14.83 -3.14 25.24
CA GLU A 272 -14.25 -4.39 25.69
C GLU A 272 -14.15 -5.40 24.54
N MET A 273 -13.04 -5.32 23.81
CA MET A 273 -12.74 -6.21 22.69
C MET A 273 -11.25 -6.58 22.63
N ILE A 274 -10.99 -7.80 22.18
CA ILE A 274 -9.63 -8.28 21.92
C ILE A 274 -9.29 -8.00 20.46
N ILE A 275 -8.77 -6.80 20.19
CA ILE A 275 -8.32 -6.36 18.86
C ILE A 275 -7.14 -7.16 18.30
N SER A 276 -6.48 -7.97 19.13
CA SER A 276 -5.40 -8.85 18.70
C SER A 276 -5.88 -10.27 18.35
N ASP A 277 -7.19 -10.51 18.28
CA ASP A 277 -7.75 -11.84 17.97
C ASP A 277 -7.99 -12.06 16.46
N ARG A 278 -7.92 -13.33 16.04
CA ARG A 278 -8.15 -13.77 14.66
C ARG A 278 -9.52 -13.38 14.16
N GLN A 279 -10.55 -13.59 15.00
CA GLN A 279 -11.93 -13.32 14.59
C GLN A 279 -12.15 -11.83 14.37
N TYR A 280 -11.50 -10.99 15.18
CA TYR A 280 -11.49 -9.54 14.97
C TYR A 280 -10.86 -9.18 13.61
N PHE A 281 -9.66 -9.69 13.29
CA PHE A 281 -9.02 -9.38 12.00
C PHE A 281 -9.88 -9.81 10.81
N ILE A 282 -10.49 -11.00 10.87
CA ILE A 282 -11.36 -11.54 9.83
C ILE A 282 -12.59 -10.65 9.65
N ASN A 283 -13.29 -10.34 10.73
CA ASN A 283 -14.53 -9.55 10.68
C ASN A 283 -14.24 -8.11 10.23
N THR A 284 -13.24 -7.47 10.83
CA THR A 284 -12.86 -6.09 10.50
C THR A 284 -12.48 -5.97 9.04
N HIS A 285 -11.66 -6.87 8.50
CA HIS A 285 -11.27 -6.78 7.10
C HIS A 285 -12.36 -7.20 6.12
N SER A 286 -13.28 -8.08 6.52
CA SER A 286 -14.50 -8.38 5.77
C SER A 286 -15.39 -7.13 5.64
N VAL A 287 -15.62 -6.41 6.75
CA VAL A 287 -16.42 -5.17 6.77
C VAL A 287 -15.73 -4.06 5.97
N ILE A 288 -14.42 -3.85 6.15
CA ILE A 288 -13.68 -2.84 5.38
C ILE A 288 -13.73 -3.16 3.88
N HIS A 289 -13.62 -4.44 3.51
CA HIS A 289 -13.71 -4.85 2.12
C HIS A 289 -15.10 -4.52 1.56
N ASN A 290 -16.18 -4.94 2.24
CA ASN A 290 -17.55 -4.64 1.84
C ASN A 290 -17.80 -3.12 1.71
N GLN A 291 -17.30 -2.33 2.67
CA GLN A 291 -17.43 -0.89 2.64
C GLN A 291 -16.74 -0.26 1.43
N LEU A 292 -15.53 -0.72 1.07
CA LEU A 292 -14.77 -0.23 -0.08
C LEU A 292 -15.29 -0.75 -1.42
N SER A 293 -16.12 -1.81 -1.42
CA SER A 293 -16.83 -2.29 -2.62
C SER A 293 -18.05 -1.45 -2.97
N ALA A 294 -18.44 -0.49 -2.13
CA ALA A 294 -19.58 0.39 -2.41
C ALA A 294 -19.37 1.23 -3.69
N PRO A 295 -20.42 1.45 -4.52
CA PRO A 295 -20.31 2.16 -5.80
C PRO A 295 -19.66 3.56 -5.71
N GLN A 296 -19.85 4.26 -4.60
CA GLN A 296 -19.23 5.56 -4.31
C GLN A 296 -17.69 5.55 -4.37
N PHE A 297 -17.05 4.41 -4.09
CA PHE A 297 -15.59 4.26 -4.16
C PHE A 297 -15.08 3.73 -5.50
N LYS A 298 -15.96 3.55 -6.49
CA LYS A 298 -15.58 3.09 -7.83
C LYS A 298 -14.54 4.01 -8.46
N ASN A 299 -14.79 5.32 -8.44
CA ASN A 299 -13.88 6.32 -9.00
C ASN A 299 -12.54 6.39 -8.24
N LEU A 300 -12.55 6.14 -6.93
CA LEU A 300 -11.33 6.01 -6.14
C LEU A 300 -10.46 4.86 -6.65
N ILE A 301 -11.04 3.69 -6.91
CA ILE A 301 -10.31 2.53 -7.42
C ILE A 301 -9.84 2.78 -8.87
N GLN A 302 -10.70 3.27 -9.75
CA GLN A 302 -10.34 3.63 -11.14
C GLN A 302 -9.17 4.61 -11.19
N ASN A 303 -9.18 5.62 -10.32
CA ASN A 303 -8.10 6.60 -10.23
C ASN A 303 -6.72 5.96 -9.98
N GLY A 304 -6.65 4.84 -9.26
CA GLY A 304 -5.39 4.09 -9.10
C GLY A 304 -4.84 3.59 -10.43
N PHE A 305 -5.70 3.03 -11.30
CA PHE A 305 -5.30 2.54 -12.63
C PHE A 305 -4.94 3.68 -13.60
N ILE A 306 -5.61 4.82 -13.47
CA ILE A 306 -5.34 6.01 -14.30
C ILE A 306 -4.00 6.63 -13.91
N GLN A 307 -3.75 6.82 -12.62
CA GLN A 307 -2.47 7.35 -12.14
C GLN A 307 -1.29 6.43 -12.46
N ALA A 308 -1.52 5.11 -12.44
CA ALA A 308 -0.54 4.12 -12.91
C ALA A 308 -0.31 4.16 -14.44
N GLY A 309 -1.15 4.88 -15.20
CA GLY A 309 -1.08 4.96 -16.67
C GLY A 309 -1.66 3.74 -17.40
N ILE A 310 -2.24 2.78 -16.68
CA ILE A 310 -2.79 1.54 -17.27
C ILE A 310 -4.01 1.85 -18.14
N THR A 311 -4.86 2.77 -17.68
CA THR A 311 -6.04 3.23 -18.42
C THR A 311 -6.08 4.75 -18.51
N ASN A 312 -6.79 5.28 -19.51
CA ASN A 312 -7.01 6.71 -19.69
C ASN A 312 -8.50 7.06 -19.60
N ALA A 313 -9.26 6.28 -18.81
CA ALA A 313 -10.70 6.50 -18.67
C ALA A 313 -10.96 7.86 -18.03
N ALA A 314 -11.98 8.58 -18.53
CA ALA A 314 -12.48 9.75 -17.84
C ALA A 314 -13.12 9.30 -16.50
N ILE A 315 -12.80 10.02 -15.43
CA ILE A 315 -13.37 9.75 -14.10
C ILE A 315 -14.15 10.95 -13.60
N GLY A 316 -15.25 10.64 -12.91
CA GLY A 316 -16.00 11.64 -12.17
C GLY A 316 -15.32 12.02 -10.86
N GLN A 317 -16.09 12.63 -9.98
CA GLN A 317 -15.64 13.00 -8.64
C GLN A 317 -15.14 11.77 -7.87
N ILE A 318 -13.98 11.92 -7.22
CA ILE A 318 -13.40 10.90 -6.36
C ILE A 318 -13.83 11.18 -4.92
N GLU A 319 -14.59 10.27 -4.34
CA GLU A 319 -14.93 10.30 -2.93
C GLU A 319 -13.92 9.49 -2.11
N LYS A 320 -13.51 10.02 -0.96
CA LYS A 320 -12.59 9.34 -0.04
C LYS A 320 -13.35 8.84 1.18
N PRO A 321 -12.94 7.73 1.82
CA PRO A 321 -13.60 7.23 3.01
C PRO A 321 -13.67 8.26 4.15
N LYS A 322 -12.67 9.13 4.29
CA LYS A 322 -12.70 10.25 5.25
C LYS A 322 -13.97 11.09 5.08
N ASP A 323 -14.27 11.42 3.84
CA ASP A 323 -15.32 12.37 3.49
C ASP A 323 -16.69 11.69 3.44
N VAL A 324 -16.77 10.37 3.35
CA VAL A 324 -18.05 9.65 3.23
C VAL A 324 -18.40 8.85 4.48
N CYS A 325 -17.48 8.03 4.97
CA CYS A 325 -17.76 7.09 6.07
C CYS A 325 -17.67 7.76 7.46
N PHE A 326 -17.01 8.91 7.57
CA PHE A 326 -16.66 9.50 8.86
C PHE A 326 -17.05 10.98 8.99
N LYS A 327 -18.07 11.45 8.24
CA LYS A 327 -18.59 12.83 8.30
C LYS A 327 -19.01 13.29 9.70
N PHE A 328 -19.31 12.35 10.61
CA PHE A 328 -19.80 12.64 11.96
C PHE A 328 -18.73 12.96 13.00
N TYR A 329 -17.43 12.84 12.66
CA TYR A 329 -16.32 13.07 13.61
C TYR A 329 -15.80 14.51 13.65
N ASP A 330 -16.44 15.44 12.94
CA ASP A 330 -16.22 16.89 13.11
C ASP A 330 -17.08 17.48 14.24
N LEU A 331 -17.46 16.66 15.24
CA LEU A 331 -17.97 17.15 16.51
C LEU A 331 -16.84 17.89 17.22
N TYR A 332 -16.82 19.20 17.01
CA TYR A 332 -16.04 20.15 17.78
C TYR A 332 -16.14 19.81 19.28
N CYS A 333 -14.99 19.73 19.96
CA CYS A 333 -14.96 19.95 21.40
C CYS A 333 -15.50 21.36 21.63
N SER A 334 -16.80 21.50 21.89
CA SER A 334 -17.33 22.72 22.50
C SER A 334 -16.74 22.76 23.90
N THR A 335 -15.75 23.63 24.09
CA THR A 335 -15.23 23.97 25.41
C THR A 335 -16.33 24.73 26.15
N ASN A 336 -17.29 24.01 26.72
CA ASN A 336 -18.18 24.59 27.72
C ASN A 336 -17.41 24.61 29.04
N ASN A 337 -17.00 25.83 29.40
CA ASN A 337 -16.71 26.35 30.74
C ASN A 337 -16.24 25.34 31.80
N GLY A 338 -14.93 25.44 32.11
CA GLY A 338 -14.42 25.33 33.47
C GLY A 338 -14.53 23.95 34.13
N ASN A 339 -13.39 23.25 34.17
CA ASN A 339 -13.10 22.16 35.09
C ASN A 339 -13.88 20.85 34.87
N GLU A 340 -13.58 20.17 33.77
CA GLU A 340 -13.22 18.74 33.77
C GLU A 340 -12.83 18.34 32.34
N ARG A 341 -11.60 17.86 32.17
CA ARG A 341 -11.12 17.35 30.87
C ARG A 341 -11.55 15.89 30.75
N THR A 342 -12.78 15.65 30.31
CA THR A 342 -13.17 14.34 29.78
C THR A 342 -12.94 14.39 28.27
N LEU A 343 -11.86 13.76 27.80
CA LEU A 343 -11.37 13.83 26.43
C LEU A 343 -11.94 12.68 25.58
N LEU A 344 -12.63 13.04 24.50
CA LEU A 344 -13.03 12.19 23.37
C LEU A 344 -11.84 11.86 22.46
#